data_AF-A0AAU9RSQ0-F1
#
_entry.id   AF-A0AAU9RSQ0-F1
#
_cell.length_a   1.000
_cell.length_b   1.000
_cell.length_c   1.000
_cell.angle_alpha   90.00
_cell.angle_beta   90.00
_cell.angle_gamma   90.00
#
_symmetry.space_group_name_H-M   'P 1'
#
loop_
_entity.id
_entity.type
_entity.pdbx_description
1 polymer ?
#
loop_
_entity_poly.entity_id
_entity_poly.type
_entity_poly.pdbx_seq_one_letter_code
_entity_poly.pdbx_strand_id
1 'polypeptide(L)' 'MDKLSISSELLLRIDSMVLTGMIDTGEASDLRSLIMDSKVSVADNFSEILNGSDAELLAELQQFSGKKKK' A
#
# COMPACT_ATOMS: atom_id res chain seq x y z
N MET A 1 -6.35 13.98 -8.04
CA MET A 1 -5.90 12.59 -8.28
C MET A 1 -7.06 11.69 -7.90
N ASP A 2 -7.54 10.84 -8.80
CA ASP A 2 -8.70 10.00 -8.54
C ASP A 2 -8.37 8.91 -7.51
N LYS A 3 -9.31 8.62 -6.59
CA LYS A 3 -9.11 7.60 -5.53
C LYS A 3 -8.78 6.22 -6.10
N LEU A 4 -9.34 5.90 -7.27
CA LEU A 4 -9.04 4.68 -8.02
C LEU A 4 -7.62 4.68 -8.60
N SER A 5 -7.12 5.85 -9.03
CA SER A 5 -5.76 6.00 -9.53
C SER A 5 -4.74 5.77 -8.41
N ILE A 6 -4.99 6.31 -7.22
CA ILE A 6 -4.14 6.11 -6.03
C ILE A 6 -4.10 4.63 -5.63
N SER A 7 -5.26 3.98 -5.58
CA SER A 7 -5.32 2.55 -5.24
C SER A 7 -4.56 1.69 -6.26
N SER A 8 -4.63 2.04 -7.55
CA SER A 8 -3.93 1.31 -8.61
C SER A 8 -2.42 1.51 -8.54
N GLU A 9 -1.97 2.73 -8.24
CA GLU A 9 -0.54 3.05 -8.08
C GLU A 9 0.08 2.34 -6.87
N LEU A 10 -0.65 2.26 -5.75
CA LEU A 10 -0.22 1.49 -4.58
C LEU A 10 -0.06 0.00 -4.87
N LEU A 11 -1.00 -0.59 -5.60
CA LEU A 11 -0.92 -1.99 -6.01
C LEU A 11 0.31 -2.23 -6.91
N LEU A 12 0.55 -1.35 -7.88
CA LEU A 12 1.73 -1.41 -8.76
C LEU A 12 3.04 -1.29 -7.98
N ARG A 13 3.09 -0.43 -6.96
CA ARG A 13 4.28 -0.30 -6.11
C ARG A 13 4.53 -1.54 -5.27
N ILE A 14 3.47 -2.14 -4.69
CA ILE A 14 3.59 -3.41 -3.97
C ILE A 14 4.11 -4.50 -4.90
N ASP A 15 3.59 -4.59 -6.13
CA ASP A 15 4.09 -5.55 -7.12
C ASP A 15 5.58 -5.32 -7.42
N SER A 16 6.00 -4.06 -7.56
CA SER A 16 7.41 -3.69 -7.72
C SER A 16 8.26 -4.10 -6.51
N MET A 17 7.78 -3.88 -5.29
CA MET A 17 8.48 -4.28 -4.05
C MET A 17 8.66 -5.79 -3.92
N VAL A 18 7.70 -6.58 -4.42
CA VAL A 18 7.85 -8.04 -4.50
C VAL A 18 8.93 -8.41 -5.51
N LEU A 19 8.93 -7.77 -6.69
CA LEU A 19 9.92 -8.05 -7.74
C LEU A 19 11.34 -7.64 -7.33
N THR A 20 11.49 -6.58 -6.55
CA THR A 20 12.78 -6.15 -6.01
C THR A 20 13.21 -6.92 -4.75
N GLY A 21 12.34 -7.78 -4.22
CA GLY A 21 12.61 -8.57 -3.01
C GLY A 21 12.57 -7.76 -1.71
N MET A 22 11.94 -6.58 -1.72
CA MET A 22 11.74 -5.77 -0.52
C MET A 22 10.71 -6.39 0.44
N ILE A 23 9.71 -7.07 -0.12
CA ILE A 23 8.66 -7.76 0.65
C ILE A 23 8.40 -9.15 0.10
N ASP A 24 7.90 -10.04 0.95
CA ASP A 24 7.51 -11.38 0.53
C ASP A 24 6.11 -11.39 -0.11
N THR A 25 5.79 -12.48 -0.81
CA THR A 25 4.49 -12.64 -1.49
C THR A 25 3.30 -12.67 -0.54
N GLY A 26 3.48 -13.15 0.69
CA GLY A 26 2.50 -13.17 1.77
C GLY A 26 2.20 -11.78 2.29
N GLU A 27 3.22 -11.02 2.68
CA GLU A 27 3.07 -9.62 3.09
C GLU A 27 2.43 -8.79 1.96
N ALA A 28 2.87 -8.97 0.71
CA ALA A 28 2.26 -8.30 -0.43
C ALA A 28 0.79 -8.66 -0.62
N SER A 29 0.39 -9.92 -0.39
CA SER A 29 -1.00 -10.35 -0.49
C SER A 29 -1.88 -9.65 0.56
N ASP A 30 -1.39 -9.55 1.80
CA ASP A 30 -2.10 -8.85 2.88
C ASP A 30 -2.27 -7.36 2.56
N LEU A 31 -1.22 -6.71 2.04
CA LEU A 31 -1.26 -5.29 1.65
C LEU A 31 -2.18 -5.03 0.45
N ARG A 32 -2.18 -5.92 -0.56
CA ARG A 32 -3.13 -5.83 -1.69
C ARG A 32 -4.57 -5.96 -1.21
N SER A 33 -4.84 -6.91 -0.31
CA SER A 33 -6.17 -7.09 0.28
C SER A 33 -6.62 -5.85 1.06
N LEU A 34 -5.72 -5.25 1.85
CA LEU A 34 -5.94 -4.03 2.61
C LEU A 34 -6.35 -2.84 1.72
N ILE A 35 -5.67 -2.66 0.60
CA ILE A 35 -5.96 -1.60 -0.37
C ILE A 35 -7.31 -1.83 -1.05
N MET A 36 -7.61 -3.07 -1.43
CA MET A 36 -8.88 -3.42 -2.07
C MET A 36 -10.08 -3.27 -1.13
N ASP A 37 -9.92 -3.64 0.13
CA ASP A 37 -10.94 -3.57 1.18
C ASP A 37 -11.21 -2.12 1.65
N SER A 38 -10.22 -1.22 1.57
CA SER A 38 -10.32 0.16 2.07
C SER A 38 -10.04 1.24 1.03
N LYS A 39 -10.39 0.99 -0.24
CA LYS A 39 -10.21 1.92 -1.38
C LYS A 39 -10.49 3.39 -1.10
N VAL A 40 -11.51 3.71 -0.29
CA VAL A 40 -11.93 5.10 -0.03
C VAL A 40 -11.05 5.80 1.03
N SER A 41 -10.62 5.06 2.06
CA SER A 41 -9.82 5.59 3.18
C SER A 41 -8.31 5.52 2.90
N VAL A 42 -7.87 4.53 2.13
CA VAL A 42 -6.48 4.37 1.71
C VAL A 42 -6.09 5.52 0.77
N ALA A 43 -6.97 5.89 -0.17
CA ALA A 43 -6.65 6.97 -1.10
C ALA A 43 -6.41 8.33 -0.41
N ASP A 44 -7.11 8.60 0.69
CA ASP A 44 -6.92 9.83 1.48
C ASP A 44 -5.57 9.80 2.22
N ASN A 45 -5.31 8.71 2.97
CA ASN A 45 -4.11 8.58 3.81
C ASN A 45 -2.81 8.47 3.02
N PHE A 46 -2.83 7.82 1.85
CA PHE A 46 -1.62 7.51 1.10
C PHE A 46 -1.34 8.49 -0.05
N SER A 47 -2.22 9.45 -0.31
CA SER A 47 -2.05 10.44 -1.39
C SER A 47 -0.76 11.26 -1.24
N GLU A 48 -0.36 11.60 -0.02
CA GLU A 48 0.87 12.35 0.26
C GLU A 48 2.12 11.47 0.20
N ILE A 49 2.01 10.23 0.68
CA ILE A 49 3.09 9.23 0.76
C ILE A 49 3.44 8.61 -0.60
N LEU A 50 2.56 8.71 -1.60
CA LEU A 50 2.89 8.28 -2.97
C LEU A 50 4.10 9.01 -3.56
N ASN A 51 4.39 10.24 -3.13
CA ASN A 51 5.60 10.95 -3.54
C ASN A 51 6.87 10.49 -2.80
N GLY A 52 6.72 9.69 -1.75
CA GLY A 52 7.81 9.16 -0.93
C GLY A 52 8.52 7.97 -1.56
N SER A 53 9.52 7.46 -0.83
CA SER A 53 10.26 6.25 -1.23
C SER A 53 9.44 4.99 -0.98
N ASP A 54 9.78 3.91 -1.70
CA ASP A 54 9.16 2.60 -1.51
C ASP A 54 9.24 2.11 -0.04
N ALA A 55 10.32 2.44 0.67
CA ALA A 55 10.49 2.09 2.08
C ALA A 55 9.56 2.88 3.02
N GLU A 56 9.35 4.17 2.75
CA GLU A 56 8.44 5.02 3.53
C GLU A 56 6.99 4.60 3.32
N LEU A 57 6.63 4.33 2.06
CA LEU A 57 5.32 3.78 1.73
C LEU A 57 5.08 2.43 2.43
N LEU A 58 6.08 1.54 2.42
CA LEU A 58 5.98 0.24 3.06
C LEU A 58 5.77 0.36 4.58
N ALA A 59 6.51 1.24 5.25
CA ALA A 59 6.36 1.47 6.69
C ALA A 59 4.95 1.93 7.06
N GLU A 60 4.37 2.84 6.27
CA GLU A 60 2.99 3.31 6.46
C GLU A 60 1.95 2.23 6.14
N LEU A 61 2.16 1.43 5.09
CA LEU A 61 1.31 0.30 4.75
C LEU A 61 1.30 -0.75 5.88
N GLN A 62 2.46 -1.09 6.43
CA GLN A 62 2.58 -2.00 7.58
C GLN A 62 1.92 -1.41 8.83
N GLN A 63 2.11 -0.10 9.09
CA GLN A 63 1.46 0.58 10.21
C GLN A 63 -0.07 0.57 10.06
N PHE A 64 -0.59 0.82 8.86
CA PHE A 64 -2.02 0.81 8.57
C PHE A 64 -2.61 -0.61 8.67
N SER A 65 -1.89 -1.63 8.18
CA SER A 65 -2.25 -3.04 8.33
C SER A 65 -2.31 -3.45 9.80
N GLY A 66 -1.31 -3.05 10.60
CA GLY A 66 -1.29 -3.28 12.05
C GLY A 66 -2.41 -2.58 12.80
N LYS A 67 -2.83 -1.38 12.36
CA LYS A 67 -3.97 -0.64 12.94
C LYS A 67 -5.31 -1.34 12.71
N LYS A 68 -5.49 -2.07 11.61
CA LYS A 68 -6.70 -2.88 11.35
C LYS A 68 -6.76 -4.18 12.18
N LYS A 69 -5.64 -4.63 12.73
CA LYS A 69 -5.52 -5.91 13.45
C LYS A 69 -5.81 -5.79 14.96
N LYS A 70 -6.50 -4.72 15.40
CA LYS A 70 -6.77 -4.41 16.81
C LYS A 70 -8.27 -4.33 17.10
#